data_AF-A0A535KE97-F1
#
_entry.id   AF-A0A535KE97-F1
#
_cell.length_a   1.000
_cell.length_b   1.000
_cell.length_c   1.000
_cell.angle_alpha   90.00
_cell.angle_beta   90.00
_cell.angle_gamma   90.00
#
_symmetry.space_group_name_H-M   'P 1'
#
loop_
_entity.id
_entity.type
_entity.pdbx_description
1 polymer ?
#
loop_
_entity_poly.entity_id
_entity_poly.type
_entity_poly.pdbx_seq_one_letter_code
_entity_poly.pdbx_strand_id
1 'polypeptide(L)'
;MSLLGQRLAATVVALWVIVIATVTAVADALPDSTWVAIKPLPHQARSAVFALAVDPTNNQFIVAGNSEGSLLRSTTGGTTWTAVHSGKATINTVAYSPFTSSLVLAGTRASGALVSRDAGGTWSSTQGLEGRTVRVFAFALTLVAAGTDHGVYVSPDGLSWSPSGLSNRSIDALAVEAIHSPVRLVAGSDSQASSGTLPLYQSVDGGASWTQFNPPISGSIVVKLAAGPLPPTGNVRPLVVGTNTGLFESNDNGSTFTPLSGGALLPTTDYTQVSFVTDHFDHFYIASDGGGSKSGGLWRTNDGGQSFVSLRPPQASVTALAVSNDEQPTVYVATFQPSTHVAWLWTLHDTGAIPQGPAASESPVASGGRTSRSGGDSIFSQILGAPQLPYVGLGLGALAVVLTAVVAHLRGRYR
;
A
#
# COMPACT_ATOMS: atom_id res chain seq x y z
N MET A 1 52.25 47.32 11.95
CA MET A 1 50.89 47.37 11.37
C MET A 1 49.98 48.05 12.36
N SER A 2 49.23 49.07 11.96
CA SER A 2 48.34 49.82 12.87
C SER A 2 47.18 48.92 13.34
N LEU A 3 46.67 49.18 14.55
CA LEU A 3 45.47 48.53 15.12
C LEU A 3 44.26 48.61 14.17
N LEU A 4 44.23 49.61 13.28
CA LEU A 4 43.24 49.74 12.22
C LEU A 4 43.37 48.65 11.14
N GLY A 5 44.59 48.28 10.75
CA GLY A 5 44.85 47.26 9.73
C GLY A 5 44.53 45.83 10.19
N GLN A 6 44.72 45.54 11.48
CA GLN A 6 44.32 44.25 12.07
C GLN A 6 42.80 44.12 12.19
N ARG A 7 42.08 45.21 12.47
CA ARG A 7 40.61 45.22 12.49
C ARG A 7 40.02 45.08 11.09
N LEU A 8 40.61 45.71 10.07
CA LEU A 8 40.14 45.55 8.69
C LEU A 8 40.35 44.12 8.16
N ALA A 9 41.49 43.49 8.48
CA ALA A 9 41.76 42.11 8.11
C ALA A 9 40.80 41.12 8.82
N ALA A 10 40.49 41.35 10.11
CA ALA A 10 39.52 40.54 10.84
C ALA A 10 38.09 40.69 10.30
N THR A 11 37.68 41.89 9.87
CA THR A 11 36.36 42.11 9.26
C THR A 11 36.26 41.50 7.87
N VAL A 12 37.33 41.53 7.07
CA VAL A 12 37.36 40.88 5.74
C VAL A 12 37.38 39.36 5.89
N VAL A 13 38.11 38.79 6.86
CA VAL A 13 38.08 37.34 7.13
C VAL A 13 36.72 36.91 7.70
N ALA A 14 36.08 37.71 8.55
CA ALA A 14 34.72 37.44 9.03
C ALA A 14 33.68 37.50 7.88
N LEU A 15 33.83 38.44 6.92
CA LEU A 15 33.01 38.49 5.71
C LEU A 15 33.28 37.32 4.76
N TRP A 16 34.51 36.81 4.69
CA TRP A 16 34.82 35.60 3.92
C TRP A 16 34.30 34.31 4.58
N VAL A 17 34.26 34.25 5.92
CA VAL A 17 33.67 33.12 6.67
C VAL A 17 32.14 33.14 6.63
N ILE A 18 31.51 34.31 6.47
CA ILE A 18 30.05 34.45 6.28
C ILE A 18 29.62 34.18 4.83
N VAL A 19 30.55 34.11 3.86
CA VAL A 19 30.27 33.82 2.44
C VAL A 19 30.50 32.34 2.07
N ILE A 20 30.79 31.45 3.02
CA ILE A 20 30.34 30.05 2.90
C ILE A 20 28.87 30.00 3.29
N ALA A 21 28.06 30.76 2.56
CA ALA A 21 26.64 30.54 2.48
C ALA A 21 26.48 29.17 1.83
N THR A 22 25.87 28.26 2.56
CA THR A 22 25.41 26.97 2.05
C THR A 22 24.73 27.20 0.70
N VAL A 23 25.34 26.74 -0.38
CA VAL A 23 24.59 26.40 -1.58
C VAL A 23 23.81 25.14 -1.21
N THR A 24 22.75 25.30 -0.42
CA THR A 24 21.64 24.38 -0.53
C THR A 24 21.17 24.60 -1.96
N ALA A 25 21.49 23.67 -2.86
CA ALA A 25 20.71 23.51 -4.06
C ALA A 25 19.26 23.42 -3.56
N VAL A 26 18.49 24.48 -3.75
CA VAL A 26 17.05 24.38 -3.63
C VAL A 26 16.72 23.36 -4.71
N ALA A 27 16.46 22.12 -4.29
CA ALA A 27 15.91 21.14 -5.20
C ALA A 27 14.68 21.82 -5.81
N ASP A 28 14.63 21.94 -7.13
CA ASP A 28 13.48 22.55 -7.80
C ASP A 28 12.24 21.86 -7.24
N ALA A 29 11.32 22.65 -6.68
CA ALA A 29 10.09 22.13 -6.13
C ALA A 29 9.39 21.29 -7.21
N LEU A 30 8.85 20.13 -6.82
CA LEU A 30 8.14 19.28 -7.76
C LEU A 30 7.01 20.10 -8.42
N PRO A 31 6.85 20.04 -9.75
CA PRO A 31 5.75 20.71 -10.41
C PRO A 31 4.42 20.15 -9.90
N ASP A 32 3.49 21.05 -9.59
CA ASP A 32 2.18 20.69 -9.06
C ASP A 32 1.43 19.74 -9.98
N SER A 33 0.88 18.68 -9.38
CA SER A 33 0.09 17.65 -10.03
C SER A 33 0.71 17.16 -11.34
N THR A 34 2.04 17.08 -11.42
CA THR A 34 2.73 16.59 -12.61
C THR A 34 3.59 15.38 -12.27
N TRP A 35 3.40 14.28 -13.00
CA TRP A 35 4.22 13.09 -12.87
C TRP A 35 5.65 13.36 -13.33
N VAL A 36 6.60 13.13 -12.43
CA VAL A 36 8.03 13.25 -12.70
C VAL A 36 8.69 11.88 -12.54
N ALA A 37 9.44 11.47 -13.57
CA ALA A 37 10.28 10.28 -13.47
C ALA A 37 11.43 10.54 -12.50
N ILE A 38 11.59 9.66 -11.52
CA ILE A 38 12.76 9.67 -10.66
C ILE A 38 13.94 9.13 -11.48
N LYS A 39 14.93 10.01 -11.72
CA LYS A 39 16.15 9.71 -12.51
C LYS A 39 16.88 8.48 -11.96
N PRO A 40 17.57 7.74 -12.86
CA PRO A 40 17.73 6.30 -12.71
C PRO A 40 18.34 5.92 -11.36
N LEU A 41 17.63 5.01 -10.68
CA LEU A 41 18.14 4.35 -9.50
C LEU A 41 19.48 3.67 -9.83
N PRO A 42 20.46 3.69 -8.93
CA PRO A 42 21.69 2.91 -9.08
C PRO A 42 21.38 1.44 -9.44
N HIS A 43 22.01 0.92 -10.50
CA HIS A 43 21.97 -0.50 -10.92
C HIS A 43 20.62 -1.08 -11.41
N GLN A 44 19.70 -0.30 -12.01
CA GLN A 44 18.28 -0.69 -12.09
C GLN A 44 17.62 -0.92 -13.47
N ALA A 45 18.34 -1.37 -14.50
CA ALA A 45 17.66 -1.58 -15.78
C ALA A 45 16.57 -2.69 -15.79
N ARG A 46 16.50 -3.58 -14.79
CA ARG A 46 15.66 -4.81 -14.85
C ARG A 46 15.01 -5.34 -13.57
N SER A 47 15.20 -4.73 -12.41
CA SER A 47 14.78 -5.31 -11.13
C SER A 47 13.49 -4.64 -10.65
N ALA A 48 12.41 -5.41 -10.49
CA ALA A 48 11.15 -4.89 -9.94
C ALA A 48 11.34 -4.32 -8.53
N VAL A 49 10.72 -3.16 -8.27
CA VAL A 49 10.64 -2.53 -6.94
C VAL A 49 9.29 -2.88 -6.34
N PHE A 50 9.29 -3.66 -5.27
CA PHE A 50 8.07 -4.14 -4.61
C PHE A 50 7.78 -3.41 -3.30
N ALA A 51 8.76 -2.66 -2.78
CA ALA A 51 8.65 -1.97 -1.52
C ALA A 51 9.10 -0.52 -1.64
N LEU A 52 8.26 0.40 -1.18
CA LEU A 52 8.54 1.82 -1.05
C LEU A 52 8.00 2.29 0.30
N ALA A 53 8.75 3.13 0.99
CA ALA A 53 8.30 3.80 2.20
C ALA A 53 8.92 5.20 2.31
N VAL A 54 8.14 6.15 2.80
CA VAL A 54 8.56 7.52 3.11
C VAL A 54 8.47 7.73 4.61
N ASP A 55 9.40 8.48 5.18
CA ASP A 55 9.36 8.82 6.60
C ASP A 55 8.15 9.73 6.88
N PRO A 56 7.24 9.34 7.80
CA PRO A 56 6.02 10.10 8.09
C PRO A 56 6.29 11.47 8.72
N THR A 57 7.49 11.71 9.24
CA THR A 57 7.89 12.98 9.85
C THR A 57 8.77 13.83 8.94
N ASN A 58 9.32 13.25 7.86
CA ASN A 58 10.19 13.96 6.93
C ASN A 58 10.17 13.32 5.54
N ASN A 59 9.40 13.90 4.63
CA ASN A 59 9.21 13.42 3.26
C ASN A 59 10.47 13.40 2.38
N GLN A 60 11.61 13.91 2.89
CA GLN A 60 12.90 13.83 2.21
C GLN A 60 13.54 12.44 2.31
N PHE A 61 13.18 11.67 3.34
CA PHE A 61 13.71 10.32 3.55
C PHE A 61 12.79 9.27 2.96
N ILE A 62 13.32 8.52 1.99
CA ILE A 62 12.58 7.48 1.28
C ILE A 62 13.47 6.25 1.18
N VAL A 63 12.90 5.07 1.36
CA VAL A 63 13.57 3.79 1.12
C VAL A 63 12.80 3.00 0.08
N ALA A 64 13.54 2.42 -0.87
CA ALA A 64 13.03 1.53 -1.89
C ALA A 64 13.72 0.17 -1.78
N GLY A 65 12.96 -0.91 -1.90
CA GLY A 65 13.45 -2.29 -1.90
C GLY A 65 13.13 -3.00 -3.20
N ASN A 66 14.11 -3.74 -3.74
CA ASN A 66 13.94 -4.43 -5.01
C ASN A 66 13.96 -5.96 -4.91
N SER A 67 13.61 -6.59 -6.03
CA SER A 67 13.58 -8.04 -6.23
C SER A 67 14.91 -8.75 -6.04
N GLU A 68 16.04 -8.06 -6.18
CA GLU A 68 17.39 -8.60 -6.01
C GLU A 68 17.89 -8.52 -4.57
N GLY A 69 17.17 -7.84 -3.68
CA GLY A 69 17.53 -7.68 -2.28
C GLY A 69 18.35 -6.44 -1.95
N SER A 70 18.39 -5.46 -2.85
CA SER A 70 18.99 -4.15 -2.57
C SER A 70 17.99 -3.21 -1.89
N LEU A 71 18.49 -2.42 -0.94
CA LEU A 71 17.77 -1.25 -0.41
C LEU A 71 18.46 0.00 -0.92
N LEU A 72 17.67 0.92 -1.46
CA LEU A 72 18.09 2.24 -1.90
C LEU A 72 17.45 3.27 -1.01
N ARG A 73 18.16 4.36 -0.74
CA ARG A 73 17.70 5.48 0.09
C ARG A 73 17.86 6.81 -0.61
N SER A 74 16.85 7.66 -0.48
CA SER A 74 16.91 9.08 -0.78
C SER A 74 16.89 9.91 0.50
N THR A 75 17.58 11.05 0.47
CA THR A 75 17.52 12.11 1.50
C THR A 75 17.11 13.46 0.89
N THR A 76 16.59 13.43 -0.33
CA THR A 76 16.30 14.61 -1.16
C THR A 76 14.95 14.47 -1.85
N GLY A 77 13.98 13.82 -1.19
CA GLY A 77 12.61 13.67 -1.71
C GLY A 77 12.55 12.88 -3.02
N GLY A 78 13.44 11.90 -3.18
CA GLY A 78 13.49 11.06 -4.39
C GLY A 78 14.31 11.63 -5.55
N THR A 79 14.89 12.84 -5.43
CA THR A 79 15.73 13.43 -6.49
C THR A 79 17.03 12.67 -6.71
N THR A 80 17.66 12.20 -5.63
CA THR A 80 18.90 11.41 -5.65
C THR A 80 18.78 10.19 -4.76
N TRP A 81 19.46 9.11 -5.13
CA TRP A 81 19.39 7.81 -4.46
C TRP A 81 20.76 7.20 -4.25
N THR A 82 20.91 6.51 -3.13
CA THR A 82 22.13 5.79 -2.75
C THR A 82 21.78 4.36 -2.38
N ALA A 83 22.58 3.39 -2.82
CA ALA A 83 22.45 2.02 -2.34
C ALA A 83 23.00 1.93 -0.91
N VAL A 84 22.19 1.47 0.04
CA VAL A 84 22.52 1.42 1.47
C VAL A 84 22.60 -0.02 2.01
N HIS A 85 22.12 -0.98 1.22
CA HIS A 85 22.23 -2.40 1.51
C HIS A 85 22.22 -3.21 0.20
N SER A 86 22.97 -4.29 0.18
CA SER A 86 22.98 -5.26 -0.92
C SER A 86 22.88 -6.67 -0.34
N GLY A 87 21.72 -7.29 -0.51
CA GLY A 87 21.44 -8.68 -0.14
C GLY A 87 21.27 -9.58 -1.37
N LYS A 88 20.75 -10.79 -1.14
CA LYS A 88 20.34 -11.74 -2.20
C LYS A 88 18.86 -12.12 -2.14
N ALA A 89 18.18 -11.70 -1.08
CA ALA A 89 16.79 -12.02 -0.82
C ALA A 89 15.92 -10.84 -1.20
N THR A 90 14.91 -11.07 -2.05
CA THR A 90 13.93 -10.05 -2.45
C THR A 90 13.40 -9.27 -1.24
N ILE A 91 13.36 -7.94 -1.35
CA ILE A 91 12.69 -7.10 -0.38
C ILE A 91 11.19 -7.09 -0.71
N ASN A 92 10.37 -7.66 0.16
CA ASN A 92 8.92 -7.73 -0.01
C ASN A 92 8.21 -6.49 0.52
N THR A 93 8.72 -5.91 1.60
CA THR A 93 8.09 -4.78 2.28
C THR A 93 9.15 -3.91 2.96
N VAL A 94 8.88 -2.62 3.06
CA VAL A 94 9.64 -1.64 3.84
C VAL A 94 8.62 -0.76 4.53
N ALA A 95 8.84 -0.43 5.81
CA ALA A 95 7.96 0.45 6.54
C ALA A 95 8.72 1.28 7.57
N TYR A 96 8.45 2.58 7.60
CA TYR A 96 8.87 3.47 8.67
C TYR A 96 7.92 3.33 9.85
N SER A 97 8.46 3.41 11.08
CA SER A 97 7.62 3.55 12.26
C SER A 97 7.07 4.98 12.34
N PRO A 98 5.74 5.16 12.47
CA PRO A 98 5.16 6.48 12.74
C PRO A 98 5.33 6.92 14.20
N PHE A 99 5.79 6.02 15.08
CA PHE A 99 5.86 6.26 16.53
C PHE A 99 7.29 6.26 17.07
N THR A 100 8.24 5.74 16.31
CA THR A 100 9.67 5.71 16.66
C THR A 100 10.47 6.33 15.53
N SER A 101 10.92 7.57 15.71
CA SER A 101 11.70 8.28 14.70
C SER A 101 12.91 7.46 14.25
N SER A 102 13.23 7.53 12.95
CA SER A 102 14.36 6.86 12.31
C SER A 102 14.33 5.32 12.31
N LEU A 103 13.32 4.68 12.92
CA LEU A 103 13.14 3.23 12.84
C LEU A 103 12.51 2.86 11.50
N VAL A 104 13.21 2.02 10.74
CA VAL A 104 12.73 1.44 9.49
C VAL A 104 12.94 -0.06 9.52
N LEU A 105 11.94 -0.82 9.08
CA LEU A 105 12.02 -2.26 8.94
C LEU A 105 11.88 -2.64 7.46
N ALA A 106 12.63 -3.66 7.04
CA ALA A 106 12.52 -4.26 5.72
C ALA A 106 12.33 -5.77 5.84
N GLY A 107 11.27 -6.28 5.22
CA GLY A 107 10.95 -7.70 5.21
C GLY A 107 11.48 -8.35 3.96
N THR A 108 12.10 -9.52 4.12
CA THR A 108 12.76 -10.23 3.01
C THR A 108 12.07 -11.54 2.69
N ARG A 109 12.33 -12.06 1.48
CA ARG A 109 11.94 -13.42 1.10
C ARG A 109 12.90 -14.45 1.69
N ALA A 110 12.40 -15.27 2.60
CA ALA A 110 13.11 -16.39 3.23
C ALA A 110 14.43 -16.04 3.98
N SER A 111 14.68 -14.77 4.32
CA SER A 111 15.87 -14.35 5.08
C SER A 111 15.54 -13.51 6.33
N GLY A 112 14.26 -13.47 6.73
CA GLY A 112 13.80 -12.72 7.89
C GLY A 112 13.64 -11.22 7.61
N ALA A 113 13.97 -10.40 8.60
CA ALA A 113 13.86 -8.94 8.51
C ALA A 113 15.20 -8.23 8.74
N LEU A 114 15.30 -7.04 8.17
CA LEU A 114 16.35 -6.07 8.41
C LEU A 114 15.77 -4.88 9.18
N VAL A 115 16.60 -4.24 9.99
CA VAL A 115 16.27 -3.06 10.78
C VAL A 115 17.30 -1.96 10.59
N SER A 116 16.81 -0.73 10.49
CA SER A 116 17.58 0.51 10.52
C SER A 116 17.08 1.41 11.65
N ARG A 117 18.00 2.11 12.31
CA ARG A 117 17.74 3.08 13.39
C ARG A 117 18.19 4.51 13.03
N ASP A 118 18.61 4.71 11.78
CA ASP A 118 19.14 5.97 11.24
C ASP A 118 18.41 6.35 9.94
N ALA A 119 17.09 6.13 9.93
CA ALA A 119 16.18 6.46 8.83
C ALA A 119 16.60 5.80 7.50
N GLY A 120 16.99 4.52 7.56
CA GLY A 120 17.38 3.70 6.41
C GLY A 120 18.84 3.84 5.98
N GLY A 121 19.70 4.55 6.73
CA GLY A 121 21.10 4.78 6.38
C GLY A 121 21.95 3.51 6.48
N THR A 122 21.81 2.77 7.57
CA THR A 122 22.49 1.49 7.84
C THR A 122 21.49 0.43 8.27
N TRP A 123 21.79 -0.83 7.94
CA TRP A 123 20.88 -1.95 8.12
C TRP A 123 21.57 -3.13 8.79
N SER A 124 20.85 -3.82 9.66
CA SER A 124 21.28 -5.05 10.33
C SER A 124 20.15 -6.08 10.36
N SER A 125 20.47 -7.37 10.47
CA SER A 125 19.47 -8.42 10.62
C SER A 125 18.82 -8.39 12.00
N THR A 126 17.53 -8.69 12.07
CA THR A 126 16.81 -8.89 13.33
C THR A 126 16.96 -10.33 13.83
N GLN A 127 16.56 -10.58 15.07
CA GLN A 127 16.55 -11.92 15.68
C GLN A 127 15.13 -12.50 15.78
N GLY A 128 14.98 -13.81 15.57
CA GLY A 128 13.72 -14.53 15.75
C GLY A 128 12.85 -14.66 14.49
N LEU A 129 13.31 -14.13 13.35
CA LEU A 129 12.65 -14.23 12.03
C LEU A 129 13.50 -14.98 11.00
N GLU A 130 14.58 -15.63 11.41
CA GLU A 130 15.53 -16.29 10.52
C GLU A 130 14.82 -17.33 9.63
N GLY A 131 15.13 -17.29 8.33
CA GLY A 131 14.53 -18.19 7.34
C GLY A 131 13.06 -17.91 7.00
N ARG A 132 12.40 -16.93 7.64
CA ARG A 132 11.01 -16.57 7.35
C ARG A 132 10.91 -15.65 6.14
N THR A 133 9.81 -15.77 5.41
CA THR A 133 9.36 -14.72 4.48
C THR A 133 8.55 -13.71 5.28
N VAL A 134 9.05 -12.47 5.36
CA VAL A 134 8.33 -11.36 6.01
C VAL A 134 7.63 -10.54 4.94
N ARG A 135 6.32 -10.38 5.08
CA ARG A 135 5.43 -9.84 4.03
C ARG A 135 4.88 -8.46 4.37
N VAL A 136 4.65 -8.19 5.65
CA VAL A 136 4.06 -6.94 6.12
C VAL A 136 4.49 -6.63 7.55
N PHE A 137 4.61 -5.34 7.88
CA PHE A 137 4.74 -4.84 9.25
C PHE A 137 3.57 -3.94 9.60
N ALA A 138 3.16 -3.96 10.87
CA ALA A 138 2.12 -3.11 11.42
C ALA A 138 2.61 -2.52 12.76
N PHE A 139 2.55 -1.20 12.92
CA PHE A 139 3.06 -0.49 14.08
C PHE A 139 1.94 -0.04 15.02
N ALA A 140 2.13 -0.29 16.31
CA ALA A 140 1.39 0.30 17.42
C ALA A 140 2.39 1.08 18.31
N LEU A 141 1.90 1.79 19.34
CA LEU A 141 2.77 2.60 20.20
C LEU A 141 3.75 1.76 21.04
N THR A 142 3.37 0.53 21.38
CA THR A 142 4.13 -0.35 22.29
C THR A 142 4.52 -1.68 21.66
N LEU A 143 4.22 -1.87 20.38
CA LEU A 143 4.34 -3.15 19.68
C LEU A 143 4.52 -2.92 18.18
N VAL A 144 5.35 -3.75 17.56
CA VAL A 144 5.41 -3.96 16.12
C VAL A 144 5.01 -5.40 15.85
N ALA A 145 4.11 -5.61 14.91
CA ALA A 145 3.72 -6.93 14.46
C ALA A 145 4.20 -7.16 13.01
N ALA A 146 4.57 -8.40 12.70
CA ALA A 146 5.03 -8.83 11.39
C ALA A 146 4.17 -10.00 10.91
N GLY A 147 3.62 -9.89 9.71
CA GLY A 147 2.99 -11.00 8.99
C GLY A 147 4.07 -11.79 8.23
N THR A 148 4.08 -13.10 8.41
CA THR A 148 5.07 -13.99 7.79
C THR A 148 4.41 -15.15 7.06
N ASP A 149 5.20 -15.94 6.33
CA ASP A 149 4.75 -17.22 5.77
C ASP A 149 4.37 -18.28 6.83
N HIS A 150 4.61 -18.02 8.12
CA HIS A 150 4.32 -18.93 9.25
C HIS A 150 3.73 -18.17 10.45
N GLY A 151 2.67 -17.42 10.22
CA GLY A 151 1.90 -16.72 11.24
C GLY A 151 2.38 -15.30 11.54
N VAL A 152 1.90 -14.78 12.67
CA VAL A 152 2.23 -13.43 13.15
C VAL A 152 3.38 -13.53 14.14
N TYR A 153 4.32 -12.59 14.04
CA TYR A 153 5.37 -12.36 15.03
C TYR A 153 5.22 -10.96 15.61
N VAL A 154 5.63 -10.76 16.84
CA VAL A 154 5.59 -9.45 17.50
C VAL A 154 6.93 -9.10 18.11
N SER A 155 7.19 -7.81 18.23
CA SER A 155 8.38 -7.24 18.84
C SER A 155 8.04 -5.90 19.50
N PRO A 156 8.57 -5.57 20.68
CA PRO A 156 8.36 -4.25 21.28
C PRO A 156 9.10 -3.14 20.53
N ASP A 157 10.18 -3.48 19.80
CA ASP A 157 11.12 -2.50 19.25
C ASP A 157 11.58 -2.79 17.81
N GLY A 158 11.21 -3.94 17.25
CA GLY A 158 11.60 -4.40 15.91
C GLY A 158 12.95 -5.12 15.85
N LEU A 159 13.67 -5.32 16.97
CA LEU A 159 14.98 -5.98 16.99
C LEU A 159 14.88 -7.48 17.24
N SER A 160 14.08 -7.87 18.24
CA SER A 160 13.88 -9.27 18.63
C SER A 160 12.41 -9.63 18.54
N TRP A 161 12.12 -10.71 17.82
CA TRP A 161 10.78 -11.11 17.46
C TRP A 161 10.39 -12.43 18.13
N SER A 162 9.13 -12.52 18.57
CA SER A 162 8.55 -13.74 19.12
C SER A 162 7.30 -14.16 18.35
N PRO A 163 7.05 -15.47 18.14
CA PRO A 163 5.82 -15.95 17.55
C PRO A 163 4.59 -15.49 18.35
N SER A 164 3.52 -15.15 17.64
CA SER A 164 2.29 -14.58 18.22
C SER A 164 1.04 -15.22 17.61
N GLY A 165 1.09 -16.51 17.28
CA GLY A 165 -0.06 -17.27 16.77
C GLY A 165 -0.19 -17.33 15.25
N LEU A 166 -1.24 -18.01 14.79
CA LEU A 166 -1.53 -18.29 13.37
C LEU A 166 -0.40 -19.05 12.64
N SER A 167 0.38 -19.87 13.35
CA SER A 167 1.61 -20.50 12.86
C SER A 167 1.45 -21.45 11.66
N ASN A 168 0.20 -21.82 11.33
CA ASN A 168 -0.17 -22.65 10.18
C ASN A 168 -0.79 -21.83 9.02
N ARG A 169 -0.62 -20.51 9.04
CA ARG A 169 -1.12 -19.57 8.04
C ARG A 169 0.04 -18.74 7.49
N SER A 170 -0.05 -18.39 6.22
CA SER A 170 0.78 -17.33 5.65
C SER A 170 -0.02 -16.03 5.70
N ILE A 171 0.56 -15.02 6.34
CA ILE A 171 -0.07 -13.74 6.66
C ILE A 171 0.48 -12.69 5.71
N ASP A 172 -0.30 -12.37 4.68
CA ASP A 172 0.06 -11.37 3.66
C ASP A 172 -0.29 -9.94 4.08
N ALA A 173 -1.31 -9.79 4.93
CA ALA A 173 -1.85 -8.49 5.31
C ALA A 173 -2.06 -8.40 6.81
N LEU A 174 -1.73 -7.23 7.38
CA LEU A 174 -1.85 -6.96 8.81
C LEU A 174 -2.10 -5.47 9.04
N ALA A 175 -3.05 -5.11 9.91
CA ALA A 175 -3.31 -3.74 10.30
C ALA A 175 -3.53 -3.62 11.82
N VAL A 176 -3.33 -2.41 12.35
CA VAL A 176 -3.53 -2.08 13.77
C VAL A 176 -4.80 -1.26 13.93
N GLU A 177 -5.87 -1.88 14.43
CA GLU A 177 -7.16 -1.23 14.67
C GLU A 177 -7.14 -0.35 15.92
N ALA A 178 -6.29 -0.67 16.91
CA ALA A 178 -6.06 0.16 18.08
C ALA A 178 -4.57 0.19 18.44
N ILE A 179 -3.97 1.39 18.39
CA ILE A 179 -2.53 1.59 18.57
C ILE A 179 -2.09 1.68 20.03
N HIS A 180 -3.03 1.87 20.96
CA HIS A 180 -2.79 1.92 22.41
C HIS A 180 -3.00 0.53 23.04
N SER A 181 -2.50 0.33 24.25
CA SER A 181 -2.77 -0.90 25.00
C SER A 181 -4.23 -0.95 25.52
N PRO A 182 -4.97 -2.06 25.34
CA PRO A 182 -4.56 -3.26 24.62
C PRO A 182 -4.59 -3.05 23.10
N VAL A 183 -3.48 -3.41 22.45
CA VAL A 183 -3.34 -3.28 20.99
C VAL A 183 -4.31 -4.24 20.30
N ARG A 184 -5.01 -3.75 19.27
CA ARG A 184 -5.90 -4.59 18.44
C ARG A 184 -5.33 -4.75 17.05
N LEU A 185 -5.26 -5.99 16.59
CA LEU A 185 -4.68 -6.37 15.31
C LEU A 185 -5.72 -7.11 14.46
N VAL A 186 -5.70 -6.86 13.16
CA VAL A 186 -6.45 -7.65 12.16
C VAL A 186 -5.48 -8.18 11.11
N ALA A 187 -5.56 -9.48 10.84
CA ALA A 187 -4.69 -10.19 9.91
C ALA A 187 -5.50 -10.86 8.79
N GLY A 188 -4.96 -10.82 7.58
CA GLY A 188 -5.46 -11.52 6.41
C GLY A 188 -4.43 -12.56 5.94
N SER A 189 -4.92 -13.68 5.42
CA SER A 189 -4.08 -14.80 4.96
C SER A 189 -4.40 -15.22 3.52
N ASP A 190 -3.46 -15.93 2.89
CA ASP A 190 -3.60 -16.56 1.57
C ASP A 190 -4.42 -17.85 1.54
N SER A 191 -5.22 -18.14 2.57
CA SER A 191 -5.97 -19.39 2.60
C SER A 191 -6.99 -19.46 1.46
N GLN A 192 -6.81 -20.42 0.54
CA GLN A 192 -7.82 -20.86 -0.42
C GLN A 192 -9.06 -21.28 0.35
N ALA A 193 -10.05 -20.39 0.45
CA ALA A 193 -11.31 -20.71 1.08
C ALA A 193 -12.03 -21.76 0.20
N SER A 194 -12.07 -23.01 0.65
CA SER A 194 -12.91 -24.04 0.02
C SER A 194 -14.40 -23.69 0.08
N SER A 195 -14.79 -22.71 0.90
CA SER A 195 -16.16 -22.26 1.15
C SER A 195 -16.51 -20.88 0.57
N GLY A 196 -15.62 -20.24 -0.21
CA GLY A 196 -15.93 -19.00 -0.94
C GLY A 196 -15.91 -17.68 -0.16
N THR A 197 -15.59 -17.68 1.14
CA THR A 197 -15.36 -16.45 1.93
C THR A 197 -13.97 -16.45 2.56
N LEU A 198 -13.28 -15.31 2.47
CA LEU A 198 -11.91 -15.20 3.01
C LEU A 198 -11.95 -14.93 4.52
N PRO A 199 -11.27 -15.76 5.34
CA PRO A 199 -11.18 -15.48 6.76
C PRO A 199 -10.27 -14.29 7.01
N LEU A 200 -10.71 -13.43 7.93
CA LEU A 200 -9.85 -12.51 8.65
C LEU A 200 -9.67 -13.02 10.08
N TYR A 201 -8.58 -12.61 10.72
CA TYR A 201 -8.25 -12.98 12.09
C TYR A 201 -8.08 -11.72 12.90
N GLN A 202 -8.74 -11.62 14.05
CA GLN A 202 -8.63 -10.49 14.96
C GLN A 202 -8.00 -10.91 16.28
N SER A 203 -7.09 -10.08 16.78
CA SER A 203 -6.62 -10.12 18.16
C SER A 203 -7.02 -8.82 18.85
N VAL A 204 -7.55 -8.95 20.06
CA VAL A 204 -7.93 -7.81 20.91
C VAL A 204 -6.98 -7.58 22.09
N ASP A 205 -5.88 -8.34 22.13
CA ASP A 205 -4.95 -8.47 23.25
C ASP A 205 -3.47 -8.43 22.82
N GLY A 206 -3.16 -7.69 21.75
CA GLY A 206 -1.80 -7.47 21.28
C GLY A 206 -1.15 -8.70 20.61
N GLY A 207 -1.97 -9.62 20.09
CA GLY A 207 -1.51 -10.83 19.41
C GLY A 207 -1.41 -12.06 20.32
N ALA A 208 -1.82 -11.98 21.59
CA ALA A 208 -1.77 -13.11 22.52
C ALA A 208 -2.80 -14.20 22.17
N SER A 209 -3.99 -13.80 21.70
CA SER A 209 -5.01 -14.70 21.17
C SER A 209 -5.64 -14.16 19.88
N TRP A 210 -6.16 -15.06 19.06
CA TRP A 210 -6.75 -14.73 17.76
C TRP A 210 -8.11 -15.42 17.58
N THR A 211 -9.07 -14.66 17.08
CA THR A 211 -10.40 -15.13 16.70
C THR A 211 -10.57 -14.98 15.18
N GLN A 212 -10.96 -16.06 14.51
CA GLN A 212 -11.30 -16.01 13.09
C GLN A 212 -12.72 -15.48 12.90
N PHE A 213 -12.92 -14.64 11.88
CA PHE A 213 -14.22 -14.23 11.38
C PHE A 213 -14.23 -14.24 9.85
N ASN A 214 -15.40 -14.38 9.23
CA ASN A 214 -15.53 -14.57 7.78
C ASN A 214 -16.44 -13.49 7.19
N PRO A 215 -15.93 -12.26 6.99
CA PRO A 215 -16.75 -11.19 6.44
C PRO A 215 -17.14 -11.52 4.98
N PRO A 216 -18.24 -10.94 4.47
CA PRO A 216 -18.70 -11.16 3.10
C PRO A 216 -17.87 -10.36 2.07
N ILE A 217 -16.55 -10.49 2.13
CA ILE A 217 -15.61 -9.94 1.15
C ILE A 217 -15.33 -10.99 0.07
N SER A 218 -15.34 -10.58 -1.19
CA SER A 218 -15.00 -11.46 -2.31
C SER A 218 -13.49 -11.52 -2.54
N GLY A 219 -13.01 -12.70 -2.95
CA GLY A 219 -11.62 -12.92 -3.33
C GLY A 219 -11.16 -14.32 -2.98
N SER A 220 -9.92 -14.63 -3.34
CA SER A 220 -9.22 -15.84 -2.92
C SER A 220 -7.97 -15.54 -2.08
N ILE A 221 -7.52 -14.29 -2.03
CA ILE A 221 -6.37 -13.83 -1.22
C ILE A 221 -6.67 -12.44 -0.67
N VAL A 222 -6.36 -12.21 0.62
CA VAL A 222 -6.29 -10.86 1.18
C VAL A 222 -4.89 -10.32 0.91
N VAL A 223 -4.78 -9.35 0.01
CA VAL A 223 -3.49 -8.83 -0.46
C VAL A 223 -3.02 -7.67 0.40
N LYS A 224 -3.95 -6.84 0.88
CA LYS A 224 -3.63 -5.65 1.69
C LYS A 224 -4.70 -5.41 2.76
N LEU A 225 -4.24 -4.99 3.93
CA LEU A 225 -5.05 -4.44 5.02
C LEU A 225 -4.40 -3.13 5.45
N ALA A 226 -5.21 -2.10 5.62
CA ALA A 226 -4.78 -0.81 6.14
C ALA A 226 -5.84 -0.24 7.08
N ALA A 227 -5.42 0.15 8.28
CA ALA A 227 -6.25 0.91 9.21
C ALA A 227 -5.83 2.38 9.15
N GLY A 228 -6.78 3.27 8.87
CA GLY A 228 -6.53 4.71 8.84
C GLY A 228 -6.35 5.33 10.23
N PRO A 229 -6.14 6.65 10.31
CA PRO A 229 -6.21 7.36 11.58
C PRO A 229 -7.62 7.35 12.16
N LEU A 230 -7.72 7.70 13.44
CA LEU A 230 -9.03 7.84 14.09
C LEU A 230 -9.76 9.06 13.51
N PRO A 231 -11.06 8.94 13.19
CA PRO A 231 -11.86 10.11 12.82
C PRO A 231 -11.96 11.11 13.99
N PRO A 232 -12.27 12.40 13.71
CA PRO A 232 -12.47 13.43 14.75
C PRO A 232 -13.58 13.09 15.75
N THR A 233 -14.55 12.27 15.33
CA THR A 233 -15.64 11.77 16.17
C THR A 233 -15.70 10.24 16.11
N GLY A 234 -15.95 9.60 17.26
CA GLY A 234 -15.97 8.15 17.38
C GLY A 234 -14.64 7.56 17.85
N ASN A 235 -14.56 6.23 17.84
CA ASN A 235 -13.43 5.46 18.38
C ASN A 235 -13.02 4.28 17.49
N VAL A 236 -13.43 4.30 16.22
CA VAL A 236 -13.18 3.24 15.24
C VAL A 236 -12.38 3.83 14.09
N ARG A 237 -11.27 3.18 13.75
CA ARG A 237 -10.47 3.53 12.57
C ARG A 237 -11.12 2.89 11.34
N PRO A 238 -11.14 3.57 10.19
CA PRO A 238 -11.56 2.93 8.94
C PRO A 238 -10.58 1.81 8.60
N LEU A 239 -11.11 0.64 8.26
CA LEU A 239 -10.34 -0.51 7.82
C LEU A 239 -10.61 -0.76 6.34
N VAL A 240 -9.55 -0.70 5.54
CA VAL A 240 -9.61 -0.97 4.10
C VAL A 240 -8.94 -2.31 3.79
N VAL A 241 -9.61 -3.13 3.00
CA VAL A 241 -9.19 -4.48 2.61
C VAL A 241 -9.09 -4.54 1.10
N GLY A 242 -7.87 -4.77 0.60
CA GLY A 242 -7.60 -5.10 -0.79
C GLY A 242 -7.51 -6.60 -0.97
N THR A 243 -8.28 -7.14 -1.91
CA THR A 243 -8.23 -8.53 -2.34
C THR A 243 -7.81 -8.61 -3.81
N ASN A 244 -7.56 -9.83 -4.29
CA ASN A 244 -7.32 -10.07 -5.71
C ASN A 244 -8.56 -9.87 -6.61
N THR A 245 -9.71 -9.47 -6.05
CA THR A 245 -10.94 -9.24 -6.82
C THR A 245 -11.62 -7.91 -6.50
N GLY A 246 -11.15 -7.17 -5.49
CA GLY A 246 -11.78 -5.91 -5.14
C GLY A 246 -11.24 -5.26 -3.87
N LEU A 247 -11.81 -4.09 -3.58
CA LEU A 247 -11.53 -3.25 -2.44
C LEU A 247 -12.79 -3.14 -1.58
N PHE A 248 -12.61 -3.26 -0.26
CA PHE A 248 -13.70 -3.20 0.71
C PHE A 248 -13.31 -2.30 1.87
N GLU A 249 -14.31 -1.69 2.51
CA GLU A 249 -14.12 -0.80 3.66
C GLU A 249 -15.05 -1.21 4.80
N SER A 250 -14.55 -1.16 6.02
CA SER A 250 -15.30 -1.26 7.26
C SER A 250 -15.07 -0.01 8.11
N ASN A 251 -16.15 0.46 8.75
CA ASN A 251 -16.13 1.55 9.72
C ASN A 251 -16.67 1.09 11.10
N ASP A 252 -16.65 -0.21 11.35
CA ASP A 252 -17.26 -0.86 12.52
C ASP A 252 -16.41 -2.04 13.08
N ASN A 253 -15.08 -1.87 13.04
CA ASN A 253 -14.07 -2.87 13.47
C ASN A 253 -14.23 -4.23 12.76
N GLY A 254 -14.49 -4.21 11.45
CA GLY A 254 -14.62 -5.40 10.63
C GLY A 254 -15.94 -6.16 10.79
N SER A 255 -16.94 -5.58 11.47
CA SER A 255 -18.26 -6.23 11.63
C SER A 255 -19.03 -6.28 10.31
N THR A 256 -18.94 -5.22 9.52
CA THR A 256 -19.50 -5.14 8.17
C THR A 256 -18.49 -4.56 7.18
N PHE A 257 -18.62 -4.94 5.91
CA PHE A 257 -17.77 -4.45 4.83
C PHE A 257 -18.62 -3.98 3.66
N THR A 258 -18.30 -2.78 3.17
CA THR A 258 -18.90 -2.21 1.96
C THR A 258 -17.91 -2.30 0.82
N PRO A 259 -18.29 -2.83 -0.37
CA PRO A 259 -17.42 -2.80 -1.54
C PRO A 259 -17.19 -1.36 -2.00
N LEU A 260 -15.92 -1.03 -2.24
CA LEU A 260 -15.48 0.21 -2.88
C LEU A 260 -15.21 0.01 -4.38
N SER A 261 -14.96 -1.22 -4.80
CA SER A 261 -14.75 -1.62 -6.20
C SER A 261 -15.92 -2.40 -6.80
N GLY A 262 -16.04 -2.36 -8.12
CA GLY A 262 -17.19 -2.88 -8.85
C GLY A 262 -18.28 -1.81 -9.01
N GLY A 263 -19.18 -2.03 -9.95
CA GLY A 263 -20.15 -1.02 -10.35
C GLY A 263 -19.46 0.20 -11.00
N ALA A 264 -19.89 1.40 -10.61
CA ALA A 264 -19.47 2.68 -11.21
C ALA A 264 -18.59 3.56 -10.29
N LEU A 265 -17.82 2.97 -9.36
CA LEU A 265 -16.85 3.73 -8.55
C LEU A 265 -15.42 3.42 -9.00
N LEU A 266 -15.00 2.19 -8.76
CA LEU A 266 -13.66 1.69 -9.07
C LEU A 266 -13.76 0.39 -9.88
N PRO A 267 -12.79 0.10 -10.77
CA PRO A 267 -12.78 -1.14 -11.54
C PRO A 267 -12.64 -2.36 -10.63
N THR A 268 -13.18 -3.49 -11.07
CA THR A 268 -12.90 -4.79 -10.44
C THR A 268 -11.50 -5.23 -10.85
N THR A 269 -10.55 -5.15 -9.91
CA THR A 269 -9.13 -5.54 -10.10
C THR A 269 -8.53 -5.98 -8.77
N ASP A 270 -7.27 -6.39 -8.77
CA ASP A 270 -6.48 -6.70 -7.58
C ASP A 270 -5.93 -5.43 -6.93
N TYR A 271 -6.42 -5.12 -5.73
CA TYR A 271 -5.95 -3.96 -4.96
C TYR A 271 -4.81 -4.38 -4.05
N THR A 272 -3.58 -4.06 -4.48
CA THR A 272 -2.34 -4.52 -3.85
C THR A 272 -1.74 -3.46 -2.91
N GLN A 273 -2.13 -2.20 -3.05
CA GLN A 273 -1.64 -1.10 -2.22
C GLN A 273 -2.79 -0.25 -1.68
N VAL A 274 -2.65 0.16 -0.42
CA VAL A 274 -3.49 1.15 0.26
C VAL A 274 -2.59 1.96 1.16
N SER A 275 -2.67 3.29 1.10
CA SER A 275 -1.93 4.20 1.95
C SER A 275 -2.83 5.36 2.37
N PHE A 276 -3.05 5.50 3.68
CA PHE A 276 -3.70 6.67 4.26
C PHE A 276 -2.71 7.83 4.34
N VAL A 277 -3.23 9.05 4.26
CA VAL A 277 -2.53 10.22 4.80
C VAL A 277 -2.73 10.16 6.33
N THR A 278 -1.65 10.20 7.10
CA THR A 278 -1.65 9.80 8.52
C THR A 278 -2.56 10.66 9.39
N ASP A 279 -2.80 11.92 9.02
CA ASP A 279 -3.68 12.83 9.77
C ASP A 279 -5.10 12.99 9.17
N HIS A 280 -5.42 12.23 8.12
CA HIS A 280 -6.70 12.29 7.42
C HIS A 280 -7.35 10.90 7.29
N PHE A 281 -8.43 10.67 8.03
CA PHE A 281 -9.10 9.37 8.07
C PHE A 281 -9.89 9.06 6.79
N ASP A 282 -10.25 10.10 6.04
CA ASP A 282 -11.04 10.07 4.82
C ASP A 282 -10.19 10.27 3.55
N HIS A 283 -8.89 10.53 3.70
CA HIS A 283 -7.96 10.72 2.58
C HIS A 283 -7.00 9.54 2.47
N PHE A 284 -7.16 8.76 1.41
CA PHE A 284 -6.26 7.66 1.12
C PHE A 284 -6.10 7.38 -0.37
N TYR A 285 -4.99 6.72 -0.67
CA TYR A 285 -4.59 6.31 -2.00
C TYR A 285 -4.64 4.79 -2.09
N ILE A 286 -5.07 4.30 -3.25
CA ILE A 286 -5.15 2.87 -3.56
C ILE A 286 -4.51 2.60 -4.91
N ALA A 287 -3.82 1.47 -5.01
CA ALA A 287 -3.21 1.07 -6.27
C ALA A 287 -3.40 -0.42 -6.56
N SER A 288 -3.36 -0.72 -7.85
CA SER A 288 -3.44 -2.07 -8.41
C SER A 288 -2.32 -2.25 -9.41
N ASP A 289 -1.66 -3.41 -9.38
CA ASP A 289 -0.70 -3.79 -10.41
C ASP A 289 -1.38 -4.37 -11.67
N GLY A 290 -2.68 -4.69 -11.57
CA GLY A 290 -3.54 -5.18 -12.63
C GLY A 290 -3.26 -6.60 -13.07
N GLY A 291 -2.44 -7.37 -12.33
CA GLY A 291 -2.15 -8.78 -12.64
C GLY A 291 -1.66 -9.07 -14.07
N GLY A 292 -1.04 -8.09 -14.75
CA GLY A 292 -0.63 -8.17 -16.16
C GLY A 292 -1.74 -7.92 -17.19
N SER A 293 -2.97 -7.68 -16.76
CA SER A 293 -4.16 -7.45 -17.62
C SER A 293 -4.39 -5.98 -18.00
N LYS A 294 -3.43 -5.09 -17.71
CA LYS A 294 -3.50 -3.62 -17.91
C LYS A 294 -4.66 -2.91 -17.18
N SER A 295 -5.35 -3.60 -16.27
CA SER A 295 -6.45 -3.07 -15.45
C SER A 295 -5.99 -2.36 -14.17
N GLY A 296 -4.68 -2.27 -13.96
CA GLY A 296 -4.08 -1.60 -12.81
C GLY A 296 -4.31 -0.09 -12.82
N GLY A 297 -3.88 0.57 -11.77
CA GLY A 297 -3.92 2.02 -11.70
C GLY A 297 -3.62 2.54 -10.31
N LEU A 298 -3.82 3.85 -10.16
CA LEU A 298 -3.71 4.57 -8.91
C LEU A 298 -4.90 5.53 -8.79
N TRP A 299 -5.56 5.50 -7.64
CA TRP A 299 -6.69 6.35 -7.34
C TRP A 299 -6.53 6.95 -5.95
N ARG A 300 -7.16 8.11 -5.75
CA ARG A 300 -7.32 8.72 -4.43
C ARG A 300 -8.79 8.91 -4.10
N THR A 301 -9.09 8.98 -2.81
CA THR A 301 -10.32 9.54 -2.26
C THR A 301 -9.94 10.57 -1.21
N ASN A 302 -10.76 11.60 -1.07
CA ASN A 302 -10.67 12.62 -0.02
C ASN A 302 -11.98 12.68 0.80
N ASP A 303 -12.80 11.64 0.73
CA ASP A 303 -14.14 11.59 1.30
C ASP A 303 -14.49 10.22 1.90
N GLY A 304 -13.48 9.41 2.26
CA GLY A 304 -13.70 8.10 2.87
C GLY A 304 -14.33 7.12 1.88
N GLY A 305 -13.87 7.14 0.64
CA GLY A 305 -14.29 6.22 -0.41
C GLY A 305 -15.70 6.45 -0.96
N GLN A 306 -16.30 7.63 -0.76
CA GLN A 306 -17.57 7.98 -1.43
C GLN A 306 -17.37 8.33 -2.91
N SER A 307 -16.20 8.88 -3.25
CA SER A 307 -15.76 9.12 -4.62
C SER A 307 -14.27 8.87 -4.78
N PHE A 308 -13.86 8.57 -6.02
CA PHE A 308 -12.46 8.35 -6.36
C PHE A 308 -12.04 9.17 -7.58
N VAL A 309 -10.82 9.67 -7.54
CA VAL A 309 -10.16 10.33 -8.68
C VAL A 309 -9.01 9.45 -9.14
N SER A 310 -9.01 9.09 -10.43
CA SER A 310 -7.87 8.39 -11.05
C SER A 310 -6.71 9.35 -11.21
N LEU A 311 -5.54 8.96 -10.70
CA LEU A 311 -4.33 9.77 -10.77
C LEU A 311 -3.48 9.48 -12.02
N ARG A 312 -3.94 8.55 -12.86
CA ARG A 312 -3.38 8.25 -14.19
C ARG A 312 -1.85 8.12 -14.15
N PRO A 313 -1.30 7.16 -13.39
CA PRO A 313 0.15 6.96 -13.37
C PRO A 313 0.64 6.69 -14.79
N PRO A 314 1.88 7.08 -15.14
CA PRO A 314 2.42 6.89 -16.49
C PRO A 314 2.33 5.44 -16.98
N GLN A 315 2.35 4.50 -16.05
CA GLN A 315 2.03 3.11 -16.30
C GLN A 315 1.03 2.57 -15.27
N ALA A 316 0.03 1.83 -15.76
CA ALA A 316 -1.07 1.31 -14.96
C ALA A 316 -0.64 0.26 -13.91
N SER A 317 0.40 -0.53 -14.18
CA SER A 317 0.85 -1.57 -13.25
C SER A 317 1.69 -0.95 -12.12
N VAL A 318 1.03 -0.60 -11.01
CA VAL A 318 1.66 -0.03 -9.82
C VAL A 318 1.98 -1.14 -8.82
N THR A 319 3.29 -1.34 -8.59
CA THR A 319 3.83 -2.44 -7.77
C THR A 319 4.19 -2.04 -6.34
N ALA A 320 4.44 -0.75 -6.09
CA ALA A 320 4.65 -0.20 -4.76
C ALA A 320 4.16 1.24 -4.70
N LEU A 321 3.71 1.66 -3.51
CA LEU A 321 3.16 2.98 -3.23
C LEU A 321 3.69 3.48 -1.88
N ALA A 322 4.11 4.73 -1.82
CA ALA A 322 4.37 5.47 -0.58
C ALA A 322 3.83 6.89 -0.71
N VAL A 323 3.25 7.42 0.37
CA VAL A 323 2.58 8.73 0.39
C VAL A 323 3.08 9.51 1.60
N SER A 324 3.52 10.76 1.40
CA SER A 324 3.93 11.61 2.52
C SER A 324 2.75 12.06 3.38
N ASN A 325 3.06 12.45 4.61
CA ASN A 325 2.05 12.91 5.57
C ASN A 325 1.96 14.44 5.65
N ASP A 326 1.71 15.08 4.52
CA ASP A 326 1.46 16.51 4.41
C ASP A 326 0.06 16.75 3.81
N GLU A 327 -0.50 17.95 4.02
CA GLU A 327 -1.81 18.37 3.48
C GLU A 327 -1.92 18.22 1.96
N GLN A 328 -0.78 18.36 1.27
CA GLN A 328 -0.64 18.12 -0.16
C GLN A 328 0.38 17.00 -0.38
N PRO A 329 -0.07 15.73 -0.34
CA PRO A 329 0.79 14.56 -0.40
C PRO A 329 1.71 14.52 -1.60
N THR A 330 2.99 14.29 -1.37
CA THR A 330 3.87 13.73 -2.39
C THR A 330 3.67 12.21 -2.46
N VAL A 331 3.29 11.74 -3.64
CA VAL A 331 3.00 10.34 -3.94
C VAL A 331 4.16 9.74 -4.72
N TYR A 332 4.76 8.69 -4.18
CA TYR A 332 5.82 7.92 -4.81
C TYR A 332 5.27 6.56 -5.26
N VAL A 333 5.52 6.19 -6.52
CA VAL A 333 5.08 4.89 -7.06
C VAL A 333 6.19 4.19 -7.80
N ALA A 334 6.22 2.86 -7.65
CA ALA A 334 6.97 1.98 -8.53
C ALA A 334 6.02 1.37 -9.56
N THR A 335 6.36 1.48 -10.83
CA THR A 335 5.63 0.81 -11.92
C THR A 335 6.50 -0.24 -12.58
N PHE A 336 5.92 -1.37 -12.98
CA PHE A 336 6.66 -2.46 -13.61
C PHE A 336 6.02 -2.85 -14.94
N GLN A 337 6.81 -2.94 -16.00
CA GLN A 337 6.36 -3.40 -17.32
C GLN A 337 6.71 -4.87 -17.54
N PRO A 338 5.73 -5.80 -17.50
CA PRO A 338 6.02 -7.24 -17.62
C PRO A 338 6.67 -7.63 -18.96
N SER A 339 6.33 -6.96 -20.05
CA SER A 339 6.88 -7.29 -21.38
C SER A 339 8.38 -6.97 -21.52
N THR A 340 8.86 -5.92 -20.84
CA THR A 340 10.24 -5.45 -20.94
C THR A 340 11.06 -5.72 -19.67
N HIS A 341 10.38 -6.12 -18.58
CA HIS A 341 10.93 -6.28 -17.23
C HIS A 341 11.57 -4.99 -16.69
N VAL A 342 11.10 -3.83 -17.16
CA VAL A 342 11.61 -2.53 -16.71
C VAL A 342 10.76 -2.02 -15.56
N ALA A 343 11.42 -1.63 -14.48
CA ALA A 343 10.81 -0.90 -13.38
C ALA A 343 11.12 0.59 -13.49
N TRP A 344 10.16 1.42 -13.08
CA TRP A 344 10.32 2.87 -12.99
C TRP A 344 9.85 3.35 -11.64
N LEU A 345 10.50 4.40 -11.14
CA LEU A 345 9.99 5.18 -10.02
C LEU A 345 9.45 6.52 -10.53
N TRP A 346 8.32 6.91 -9.98
CA TRP A 346 7.67 8.17 -10.29
C TRP A 346 7.30 8.89 -9.01
N THR A 347 7.25 10.21 -9.09
CA THR A 347 6.72 11.06 -8.03
C THR A 347 5.67 12.03 -8.58
N LEU A 348 4.70 12.36 -7.75
CA LEU A 348 3.62 13.31 -8.01
C LEU A 348 3.40 14.16 -6.75
N HIS A 349 3.55 15.48 -6.85
CA HIS A 349 3.06 16.39 -5.82
C HIS A 349 1.55 16.58 -6.00
N ASP A 350 0.74 15.98 -5.12
CA ASP A 350 -0.70 15.93 -5.28
C ASP A 350 -1.41 17.11 -4.59
N THR A 351 -1.73 18.13 -5.38
CA THR A 351 -2.43 19.34 -4.90
C THR A 351 -3.95 19.24 -4.98
N GLY A 352 -4.50 18.11 -5.41
CA GLY A 352 -5.94 17.99 -5.68
C GLY A 352 -6.35 18.23 -7.14
N ALA A 353 -5.46 18.75 -7.99
CA ALA A 353 -5.76 18.92 -9.41
C ALA A 353 -5.69 17.59 -10.20
N ILE A 354 -6.17 17.60 -11.45
CA ILE A 354 -6.05 16.44 -12.36
C ILE A 354 -4.58 16.27 -12.74
N PRO A 355 -3.96 15.10 -12.50
CA PRO A 355 -2.55 14.92 -12.81
C PRO A 355 -2.22 15.08 -14.30
N GLN A 356 -1.08 15.74 -14.55
CA GLN A 356 -0.42 15.96 -15.82
C GLN A 356 0.87 15.13 -15.86
N GLY A 357 1.56 15.09 -17.00
CA GLY A 357 2.85 14.38 -17.14
C GLY A 357 2.86 13.43 -18.34
N PRO A 358 3.93 12.63 -18.52
CA PRO A 358 4.15 11.89 -19.76
C PRO A 358 2.97 10.98 -20.08
N ALA A 359 2.65 10.88 -21.38
CA ALA A 359 1.43 10.20 -21.87
C ALA A 359 1.28 8.81 -21.23
N ALA A 360 0.26 8.65 -20.40
CA ALA A 360 -0.04 7.39 -19.73
C ALA A 360 -0.42 6.32 -20.75
N SER A 361 -0.01 5.07 -20.51
CA SER A 361 -0.78 3.94 -21.03
C SER A 361 -2.17 4.00 -20.40
N GLU A 362 -3.25 4.00 -21.19
CA GLU A 362 -4.64 4.14 -20.73
C GLU A 362 -4.88 3.46 -19.37
N SER A 363 -5.04 4.27 -18.31
CA SER A 363 -5.47 3.77 -17.00
C SER A 363 -7.00 3.82 -16.94
N PRO A 364 -7.68 2.84 -16.33
CA PRO A 364 -9.12 2.92 -16.14
C PRO A 364 -9.48 4.20 -15.38
N VAL A 365 -10.43 4.95 -15.92
CA VAL A 365 -10.96 6.14 -15.25
C VAL A 365 -11.83 5.67 -14.09
N ALA A 366 -11.65 6.22 -12.89
CA ALA A 366 -12.62 6.03 -11.81
C ALA A 366 -13.95 6.63 -12.26
N SER A 367 -15.04 5.93 -12.00
CA SER A 367 -16.37 6.45 -12.32
C SER A 367 -16.90 7.25 -11.11
N GLY A 368 -17.75 8.24 -11.39
CA GLY A 368 -18.08 9.36 -10.49
C GLY A 368 -18.67 8.98 -9.13
N GLY A 369 -18.91 9.99 -8.28
CA GLY A 369 -19.29 9.80 -6.87
C GLY A 369 -20.59 9.01 -6.64
N ARG A 370 -20.72 8.44 -5.44
CA ARG A 370 -21.94 7.76 -4.97
C ARG A 370 -23.13 8.71 -5.00
N THR A 371 -24.10 8.47 -5.88
CA THR A 371 -25.43 9.06 -5.69
C THR A 371 -26.06 8.39 -4.48
N SER A 372 -26.51 9.18 -3.50
CA SER A 372 -27.34 8.64 -2.42
C SER A 372 -28.60 8.06 -3.08
N ARG A 373 -28.83 6.75 -2.90
CA ARG A 373 -30.02 6.08 -3.42
C ARG A 373 -31.26 6.61 -2.67
N SER A 374 -31.87 7.68 -3.16
CA SER A 374 -33.29 7.91 -2.93
C SER A 374 -34.08 6.96 -3.83
N GLY A 375 -35.01 6.20 -3.22
CA GLY A 375 -35.64 5.02 -3.80
C GLY A 375 -36.23 5.18 -5.21
N GLY A 376 -36.08 4.13 -6.02
CA GLY A 376 -36.70 4.01 -7.34
C GLY A 376 -36.09 2.98 -8.29
N ASP A 377 -34.90 2.46 -8.02
CA ASP A 377 -34.20 1.61 -9.00
C ASP A 377 -34.66 0.15 -8.98
N SER A 378 -35.07 -0.34 -10.16
CA SER A 378 -35.61 -1.68 -10.36
C SER A 378 -34.56 -2.75 -10.03
N ILE A 379 -35.01 -3.90 -9.51
CA ILE A 379 -34.19 -5.06 -9.12
C ILE A 379 -33.20 -5.49 -10.22
N PHE A 380 -33.55 -5.27 -11.49
CA PHE A 380 -32.68 -5.59 -12.64
C PHE A 380 -31.42 -4.73 -12.70
N SER A 381 -31.51 -3.45 -12.36
CA SER A 381 -30.34 -2.56 -12.31
C SER A 381 -29.38 -2.92 -11.17
N GLN A 382 -29.92 -3.44 -10.05
CA GLN A 382 -29.12 -3.94 -8.93
C GLN A 382 -28.35 -5.21 -9.28
N ILE A 383 -28.96 -6.10 -10.07
CA ILE A 383 -28.31 -7.33 -10.56
C ILE A 383 -27.22 -7.00 -11.59
N LEU A 384 -27.46 -6.02 -12.47
CA LEU A 384 -26.48 -5.57 -13.48
C LEU A 384 -25.35 -4.70 -12.90
N GLY A 385 -25.47 -4.21 -11.66
CA GLY A 385 -24.41 -3.49 -10.96
C GLY A 385 -23.65 -4.35 -9.95
N ALA A 386 -24.05 -5.60 -9.74
CA ALA A 386 -23.49 -6.43 -8.69
C ALA A 386 -22.15 -7.08 -9.11
N PRO A 387 -21.17 -7.20 -8.20
CA PRO A 387 -19.88 -7.87 -8.47
C PRO A 387 -20.02 -9.37 -8.85
N GLN A 388 -21.23 -9.92 -8.72
CA GLN A 388 -21.59 -11.30 -9.03
C GLN A 388 -21.81 -11.55 -10.54
N LEU A 389 -21.84 -10.52 -11.39
CA LEU A 389 -22.26 -10.57 -12.80
C LEU A 389 -21.62 -11.70 -13.65
N PRO A 390 -20.31 -11.99 -13.53
CA PRO A 390 -19.69 -13.11 -14.24
C PRO A 390 -20.31 -14.46 -13.86
N TYR A 391 -20.72 -14.61 -12.60
CA TYR A 391 -21.30 -15.82 -12.03
C TYR A 391 -22.79 -15.96 -12.34
N VAL A 392 -23.53 -14.85 -12.45
CA VAL A 392 -24.93 -14.85 -12.91
C VAL A 392 -25.03 -15.29 -14.37
N GLY A 393 -24.10 -14.82 -15.23
CA GLY A 393 -24.02 -15.27 -16.62
C GLY A 393 -23.72 -16.77 -16.75
N LEU A 394 -22.79 -17.29 -15.94
CA LEU A 394 -22.48 -18.72 -15.88
C LEU A 394 -23.65 -19.55 -15.34
N GLY A 395 -24.35 -19.06 -14.32
CA GLY A 395 -25.53 -19.71 -13.75
C GLY A 395 -26.71 -19.79 -14.72
N LEU A 396 -26.98 -18.71 -15.46
CA LEU A 396 -28.00 -18.68 -16.51
C LEU A 396 -27.62 -19.59 -17.70
N GLY A 397 -26.34 -19.63 -18.07
CA GLY A 397 -25.83 -20.56 -19.08
C GLY A 397 -26.01 -22.03 -18.68
N ALA A 398 -25.66 -22.37 -17.43
CA ALA A 398 -25.86 -23.72 -16.89
C ALA A 398 -27.35 -24.10 -16.85
N LEU A 399 -28.23 -23.18 -16.43
CA LEU A 399 -29.68 -23.39 -16.42
C LEU A 399 -30.23 -23.64 -17.83
N ALA A 400 -29.76 -22.88 -18.83
CA ALA A 400 -30.16 -23.07 -20.22
C ALA A 400 -29.73 -24.42 -20.79
N VAL A 401 -28.53 -24.90 -20.43
CA VAL A 401 -28.03 -26.25 -20.79
C VAL A 401 -28.88 -27.34 -20.14
N VAL A 402 -29.23 -27.19 -18.86
CA VAL A 402 -30.11 -28.14 -18.15
C VAL A 402 -31.51 -28.15 -18.77
N LEU A 403 -32.08 -26.99 -19.08
CA LEU A 403 -33.39 -26.89 -19.73
C LEU A 403 -33.40 -27.52 -21.13
N THR A 404 -32.35 -27.31 -21.93
CA THR A 404 -32.22 -27.96 -23.24
C THR A 404 -32.03 -29.47 -23.13
N ALA A 405 -31.28 -29.94 -22.13
CA ALA A 405 -31.14 -31.38 -21.85
C ALA A 405 -32.46 -32.02 -21.42
N VAL A 406 -33.25 -31.35 -20.57
CA VAL A 406 -34.58 -31.82 -20.13
C VAL A 406 -35.55 -31.88 -21.32
N VAL A 407 -35.57 -30.86 -22.18
CA VAL A 407 -36.42 -30.85 -23.39
C VAL A 407 -36.02 -31.95 -24.37
N ALA A 408 -34.72 -32.19 -24.55
CA ALA A 408 -34.22 -33.28 -25.39
C ALA A 408 -34.59 -34.67 -24.83
N HIS A 409 -34.46 -34.86 -23.52
CA HIS A 409 -34.84 -36.11 -22.84
C HIS A 409 -36.33 -36.39 -22.92
N LEU A 410 -37.17 -35.36 -22.74
CA LEU A 410 -38.62 -35.48 -22.89
C LEU A 410 -39.00 -35.81 -24.34
N ARG A 411 -38.37 -35.18 -25.35
CA ARG A 411 -38.62 -35.49 -26.76
C ARG A 411 -38.16 -36.90 -27.16
N GLY A 412 -37.11 -37.42 -26.54
CA GLY A 412 -36.62 -38.79 -26.75
C GLY A 412 -37.54 -39.89 -26.17
N ARG A 413 -38.43 -39.55 -25.22
CA ARG A 413 -39.41 -40.50 -24.66
C ARG A 413 -40.71 -40.60 -25.46
N TYR A 414 -40.93 -39.72 -26.42
CA TYR A 414 -42.12 -39.68 -27.29
C TYR A 414 -41.82 -40.09 -28.74
N ARG A 415 -40.72 -40.83 -28.97
CA ARG A 415 -40.38 -41.46 -30.25
C ARG A 415 -40.22 -42.96 -30.11
#